data_AF-A0A846BYP8-F1
#
_entry.id   AF-A0A846BYP8-F1
#
_cell.length_a   1.000
_cell.length_b   1.000
_cell.length_c   1.000
_cell.angle_alpha   90.00
_cell.angle_beta   90.00
_cell.angle_gamma   90.00
#
_symmetry.space_group_name_H-M   'P 1'
#
loop_
_entity.id
_entity.type
_entity.pdbx_description
1 polymer ?
#
loop_
_entity_poly.entity_id
_entity_poly.type
_entity_poly.pdbx_seq_one_letter_code
_entity_poly.pdbx_strand_id
1 'polypeptide(L)'
;MTQANSPPTLNLQLTAMQLTDNRSMGKFAISRGKSVDASKIELQVSPGEPSEILLRLENQSEEHLTLYLQLEFQPAISPDWCQFYQETINNGSTQSEVVQGFSHQLTINPQQRQDIEIEFNFPPNFFENQQAINSENDKLEINYSAQILAYKNNPNEKLIGYQVFDLKIRPRIEYLEFLPVIYREADFLSRFLKILEETYDPAVQTTDNLWAYLDPLTTPEALLPFLAQWVGWKMDSHWPIQIQRRLIRNAVTLYRWHGTRKGLRFYLHLLTGLPLDEDLPEAEKHISLWEDFQKGFVLGEACVNQDSMLGGGRAYHFIVRLKVEFPNQIDESLVREIIEEYKPAFCTYELNIVREF
;
A
#
# COMPACT_ATOMS: atom_id res chain seq x y z
N MET A 1 -13.23 67.23 3.44
CA MET A 1 -14.29 67.07 2.42
C MET A 1 -13.62 67.35 1.09
N THR A 2 -13.29 66.37 0.27
CA THR A 2 -14.23 65.64 -0.59
C THR A 2 -13.72 64.21 -0.85
N GLN A 3 -14.38 63.22 -0.25
CA GLN A 3 -14.25 61.83 -0.69
C GLN A 3 -14.97 61.72 -2.04
N ALA A 4 -14.20 61.66 -3.12
CA ALA A 4 -14.72 61.25 -4.40
C ALA A 4 -15.00 59.75 -4.35
N ASN A 5 -16.24 59.40 -4.00
CA ASN A 5 -16.80 58.06 -4.20
C ASN A 5 -16.77 57.75 -5.70
N SER A 6 -15.67 57.15 -6.14
CA SER A 6 -15.59 56.43 -7.41
C SER A 6 -16.28 55.08 -7.17
N PRO A 7 -17.17 54.59 -8.04
CA PRO A 7 -17.69 53.23 -7.90
C PRO A 7 -16.52 52.23 -7.90
N PRO A 8 -16.62 51.11 -7.17
CA PRO A 8 -15.57 50.09 -7.16
C PRO A 8 -15.33 49.63 -8.59
N THR A 9 -14.15 49.93 -9.12
CA THR A 9 -13.82 49.68 -10.53
C THR A 9 -13.67 48.17 -10.81
N LEU A 10 -13.52 47.37 -9.75
CA LEU A 10 -13.33 45.93 -9.76
C LEU A 10 -14.12 45.30 -8.61
N ASN A 11 -14.90 44.26 -8.90
CA ASN A 11 -15.45 43.38 -7.87
C ASN A 11 -14.52 42.18 -7.71
N LEU A 12 -14.03 41.92 -6.49
CA LEU A 12 -13.08 40.86 -6.19
C LEU A 12 -13.75 39.93 -5.16
N GLN A 13 -13.98 38.68 -5.57
CA GLN A 13 -14.61 37.66 -4.73
C GLN A 13 -13.78 36.38 -4.71
N LEU A 14 -13.25 36.05 -3.54
CA LEU A 14 -12.62 34.77 -3.25
C LEU A 14 -13.66 33.72 -2.82
N THR A 15 -13.51 32.51 -3.37
CA THR A 15 -14.26 31.31 -2.98
C THR A 15 -13.26 30.17 -2.77
N ALA A 16 -13.15 29.67 -1.55
CA ALA A 16 -12.32 28.49 -1.28
C ALA A 16 -12.94 27.26 -1.96
N MET A 17 -12.17 26.58 -2.81
CA MET A 17 -12.55 25.33 -3.43
C MET A 17 -12.02 24.21 -2.55
N GLN A 18 -12.76 23.88 -1.50
CA GLN A 18 -12.52 22.61 -0.82
C GLN A 18 -13.06 21.52 -1.75
N LEU A 19 -12.18 20.62 -2.22
CA LEU A 19 -12.61 19.32 -2.70
C LEU A 19 -13.41 18.70 -1.56
N THR A 20 -14.73 18.81 -1.62
CA THR A 20 -15.63 18.20 -0.66
C THR A 20 -15.31 16.72 -0.66
N ASP A 21 -14.72 16.24 0.43
CA ASP A 21 -14.57 14.82 0.73
C ASP A 21 -15.99 14.26 0.72
N ASN A 22 -16.36 13.67 -0.41
CA ASN A 22 -17.71 13.25 -0.73
C ASN A 22 -17.97 11.91 -0.03
N ARG A 23 -17.94 11.90 1.31
CA ARG A 23 -18.17 10.70 2.15
C ARG A 23 -18.98 10.93 3.43
N SER A 24 -19.60 12.10 3.61
CA SER A 24 -20.52 12.32 4.76
C SER A 24 -21.90 12.88 4.39
N MET A 25 -22.53 12.35 3.35
CA MET A 25 -23.98 12.52 3.19
C MET A 25 -24.73 11.47 4.01
N GLY A 26 -24.99 11.78 5.28
CA GLY A 26 -25.76 10.89 6.13
C GLY A 26 -25.95 11.30 7.58
N LYS A 27 -26.74 12.36 7.79
CA LYS A 27 -27.62 12.61 8.97
C LYS A 27 -27.12 13.59 10.05
N PHE A 28 -28.10 14.41 10.46
CA PHE A 28 -28.21 15.31 11.62
C PHE A 28 -27.56 16.69 11.54
N ALA A 29 -28.09 17.52 10.64
CA ALA A 29 -28.05 18.98 10.82
C ALA A 29 -29.07 19.38 11.92
N ILE A 30 -28.60 19.60 13.14
CA ILE A 30 -29.31 20.44 14.11
C ILE A 30 -28.79 21.85 13.90
N SER A 31 -29.56 22.63 13.16
CA SER A 31 -29.30 24.05 12.95
C SER A 31 -29.41 24.80 14.27
N ARG A 32 -28.29 25.36 14.73
CA ARG A 32 -28.31 26.50 15.65
C ARG A 32 -27.60 27.65 14.98
N GLY A 33 -28.41 28.58 14.48
CA GLY A 33 -27.96 29.82 13.86
C GLY A 33 -27.02 30.57 14.80
N LYS A 34 -25.78 30.71 14.36
CA LYS A 34 -25.01 31.93 14.57
C LYS A 34 -24.95 32.61 13.22
N SER A 35 -25.42 33.86 13.17
CA SER A 35 -25.13 34.76 12.07
C SER A 35 -23.61 34.81 11.92
N VAL A 36 -23.11 34.18 10.86
CA VAL A 36 -21.72 34.29 10.46
C VAL A 36 -21.58 35.69 9.88
N ASP A 37 -20.90 36.56 10.63
CA ASP A 37 -20.46 37.86 10.13
C ASP A 37 -19.76 37.64 8.79
N ALA A 38 -20.13 38.46 7.80
CA ALA A 38 -19.57 38.41 6.47
C ALA A 38 -18.02 38.55 6.52
N SER A 39 -17.38 37.76 5.66
CA SER A 39 -15.97 37.84 5.22
C SER A 39 -14.86 37.42 6.20
N LYS A 40 -14.89 36.18 6.70
CA LYS A 40 -13.64 35.46 7.01
C LYS A 40 -13.58 34.18 6.18
N ILE A 41 -12.82 34.22 5.08
CA ILE A 41 -12.61 33.06 4.21
C ILE A 41 -11.50 32.24 4.84
N GLU A 42 -11.79 30.99 5.20
CA GLU A 42 -10.81 30.06 5.74
C GLU A 42 -10.57 28.93 4.73
N LEU A 43 -9.33 28.75 4.29
CA LEU A 43 -8.89 27.62 3.50
C LEU A 43 -8.13 26.65 4.39
N GLN A 44 -8.63 25.43 4.49
CA GLN A 44 -7.90 24.32 5.11
C GLN A 44 -7.14 23.56 4.02
N VAL A 45 -5.84 23.39 4.22
CA VAL A 45 -4.97 22.68 3.27
C VAL A 45 -4.34 21.49 3.95
N SER A 46 -4.41 20.34 3.30
CA SER A 46 -3.73 19.13 3.75
C SER A 46 -2.48 18.89 2.91
N PRO A 47 -1.29 18.77 3.53
CA PRO A 47 -0.06 18.53 2.77
C PRO A 47 -0.13 17.27 1.92
N GLY A 48 0.42 17.33 0.71
CA GLY A 48 0.35 16.25 -0.28
C GLY A 48 -0.90 16.27 -1.17
N GLU A 49 -1.90 17.09 -0.86
CA GLU A 49 -3.09 17.29 -1.70
C GLU A 49 -3.17 18.75 -2.19
N PRO A 50 -3.37 18.98 -3.49
CA PRO A 50 -3.54 20.32 -4.01
C PRO A 50 -4.85 20.92 -3.47
N SER A 51 -4.76 22.12 -2.90
CA SER A 51 -5.93 22.85 -2.41
C SER A 51 -6.11 24.13 -3.21
N GLU A 52 -7.32 24.36 -3.72
CA GLU A 52 -7.57 25.44 -4.67
C GLU A 52 -8.40 26.56 -4.02
N ILE A 53 -8.10 27.80 -4.39
CA ILE A 53 -8.95 28.97 -4.15
C ILE A 53 -9.32 29.58 -5.49
N LEU A 54 -10.62 29.79 -5.72
CA LEU A 54 -11.11 30.52 -6.88
C LEU A 54 -11.19 32.01 -6.58
N LEU A 55 -10.43 32.82 -7.32
CA LEU A 55 -10.48 34.27 -7.35
C LEU A 55 -11.33 34.72 -8.55
N ARG A 56 -12.51 35.26 -8.27
CA ARG A 56 -13.36 35.88 -9.28
C ARG A 56 -13.11 37.38 -9.34
N LEU A 57 -12.77 37.86 -10.54
CA LEU A 57 -12.54 39.27 -10.84
C LEU A 57 -13.58 39.73 -11.86
N GLU A 58 -14.37 40.74 -11.52
CA GLU A 58 -15.31 41.38 -12.45
C GLU A 58 -14.88 42.83 -12.72
N ASN A 59 -14.56 43.14 -13.97
CA ASN A 59 -14.27 44.51 -14.39
C ASN A 59 -15.60 45.25 -14.62
N GLN A 60 -15.94 46.18 -13.71
CA GLN A 60 -17.16 47.00 -13.82
C GLN A 60 -16.94 48.29 -14.63
N SER A 61 -15.74 48.50 -15.17
CA SER A 61 -15.38 49.69 -15.95
C SER A 61 -15.55 49.50 -17.46
N GLU A 62 -15.65 50.63 -18.16
CA GLU A 62 -15.73 50.71 -19.63
C GLU A 62 -14.34 50.63 -20.31
N GLU A 63 -13.25 50.58 -19.53
CA GLU A 63 -11.87 50.48 -20.01
C GLU A 63 -11.30 49.07 -19.77
N HIS A 64 -10.28 48.69 -20.55
CA HIS A 64 -9.48 47.51 -20.25
C HIS A 64 -8.63 47.77 -19.00
N LEU A 65 -8.65 46.84 -18.05
CA LEU A 65 -7.88 46.95 -16.81
C LEU A 65 -6.75 45.92 -16.84
N THR A 66 -5.51 46.41 -16.90
CA THR A 66 -4.33 45.61 -16.56
C THR A 66 -4.21 45.57 -15.05
N LEU A 67 -4.27 44.39 -14.46
CA LEU A 67 -4.17 44.15 -13.03
C LEU A 67 -2.87 43.42 -12.71
N TYR A 68 -2.25 43.81 -11.60
CA TYR A 68 -1.15 43.09 -10.98
C TYR A 68 -1.63 42.54 -9.64
N LEU A 69 -1.77 41.22 -9.55
CA LEU A 69 -2.12 40.52 -8.31
C LEU A 69 -0.85 40.18 -7.54
N GLN A 70 -0.85 40.49 -6.25
CA GLN A 70 0.22 40.15 -5.32
C GLN A 70 -0.37 39.44 -4.10
N LEU A 71 0.11 38.22 -3.83
CA LEU A 71 -0.19 37.51 -2.59
C LEU A 71 0.88 37.77 -1.54
N GLU A 72 0.43 38.12 -0.35
CA GLU A 72 1.30 38.27 0.82
C GLU A 72 0.82 37.35 1.94
N PHE A 73 1.76 36.63 2.55
CA PHE A 73 1.51 35.71 3.65
C PHE A 73 2.22 36.20 4.91
N GLN A 74 1.51 36.12 6.03
CA GLN A 74 2.06 36.35 7.36
C GLN A 74 1.78 35.12 8.22
N PRO A 75 2.80 34.35 8.64
CA PRO A 75 4.23 34.45 8.27
C PRO A 75 4.53 34.09 6.80
N ALA A 76 5.74 34.41 6.32
CA ALA A 76 6.10 34.16 4.91
C ALA A 76 6.17 32.66 4.59
N ILE A 77 5.63 32.26 3.44
CA ILE A 77 5.69 30.89 2.92
C ILE A 77 6.62 30.82 1.70
N SER A 78 7.02 29.60 1.29
CA SER A 78 7.85 29.43 0.08
C SER A 78 7.03 29.77 -1.18
N PRO A 79 7.59 30.52 -2.16
CA PRO A 79 6.92 30.79 -3.43
C PRO A 79 6.63 29.52 -4.24
N ASP A 80 7.37 28.44 -3.98
CA ASP A 80 7.20 27.15 -4.68
C ASP A 80 5.88 26.43 -4.30
N TRP A 81 5.23 26.83 -3.19
CA TRP A 81 4.00 26.21 -2.70
C TRP A 81 2.72 26.85 -3.26
N CYS A 82 2.85 27.88 -4.11
CA CYS A 82 1.72 28.63 -4.66
C CYS A 82 1.82 28.70 -6.19
N GLN A 83 0.74 28.32 -6.88
CA GLN A 83 0.65 28.36 -8.33
C GLN A 83 -0.68 28.99 -8.75
N PHE A 84 -0.64 29.93 -9.69
CA PHE A 84 -1.82 30.49 -10.31
C PHE A 84 -2.13 29.71 -11.59
N TYR A 85 -3.37 29.26 -11.70
CA TYR A 85 -3.94 28.60 -12.85
C TYR A 85 -5.01 29.49 -13.47
N GLN A 86 -4.92 29.68 -14.79
CA GLN A 86 -5.89 30.43 -15.55
C GLN A 86 -6.24 29.67 -16.83
N GLU A 87 -7.52 29.35 -17.01
CA GLU A 87 -8.02 28.78 -18.25
C GLU A 87 -8.61 29.87 -19.15
N THR A 88 -8.04 30.03 -20.34
CA THR A 88 -8.57 30.92 -21.36
C THR A 88 -9.13 30.08 -22.51
N ILE A 89 -10.44 30.13 -22.73
CA ILE A 89 -11.10 29.42 -23.83
C ILE A 89 -11.04 30.32 -25.08
N ASN A 90 -10.09 30.06 -25.97
CA ASN A 90 -10.00 30.74 -27.26
C ASN A 90 -10.37 29.75 -28.39
N ASN A 91 -11.41 30.07 -29.15
CA ASN A 91 -11.82 29.34 -30.37
C ASN A 91 -11.92 27.80 -30.23
N GLY A 92 -12.48 27.30 -29.13
CA GLY A 92 -12.63 25.86 -28.90
C GLY A 92 -11.36 25.11 -28.48
N SER A 93 -10.26 25.81 -28.23
CA SER A 93 -9.05 25.26 -27.57
C SER A 93 -8.85 25.93 -26.21
N THR A 94 -8.77 25.13 -25.15
CA THR A 94 -8.43 25.59 -23.79
C THR A 94 -6.93 25.81 -23.72
N GLN A 95 -6.51 27.05 -23.49
CA GLN A 95 -5.13 27.38 -23.17
C GLN A 95 -5.03 27.63 -21.67
N SER A 96 -4.30 26.76 -20.97
CA SER A 96 -4.04 26.89 -19.54
C SER A 96 -2.71 27.62 -19.34
N GLU A 97 -2.75 28.78 -18.69
CA GLU A 97 -1.56 29.51 -18.25
C GLU A 97 -1.29 29.16 -16.77
N VAL A 98 -0.07 28.74 -16.48
CA VAL A 98 0.39 28.41 -15.12
C VAL A 98 1.51 29.36 -14.74
N VAL A 99 1.33 30.12 -13.67
CA VAL A 99 2.33 31.06 -13.14
C VAL A 99 2.67 30.65 -11.71
N GLN A 100 3.93 30.24 -11.47
CA GLN A 100 4.40 29.90 -10.13
C GLN A 100 4.82 31.15 -9.35
N GLY A 101 4.52 31.18 -8.05
CA GLY A 101 4.93 32.25 -7.14
C GLY A 101 3.77 33.09 -6.60
N PHE A 102 4.08 34.32 -6.17
CA PHE A 102 3.13 35.21 -5.48
C PHE A 102 2.64 36.39 -6.31
N SER A 103 3.05 36.51 -7.57
CA SER A 103 2.59 37.58 -8.44
C SER A 103 2.07 37.07 -9.79
N HIS A 104 0.95 37.65 -10.23
CA HIS A 104 0.34 37.36 -11.52
C HIS A 104 -0.15 38.65 -12.18
N GLN A 105 0.20 38.85 -13.45
CA GLN A 105 -0.26 40.01 -14.23
C GLN A 105 -1.28 39.55 -15.26
N LEU A 106 -2.43 40.22 -15.31
CA LEU A 106 -3.51 39.88 -16.23
C LEU A 106 -4.23 41.12 -16.75
N THR A 107 -4.92 40.99 -17.88
CA THR A 107 -5.68 42.07 -18.50
C THR A 107 -7.14 41.65 -18.65
N ILE A 108 -8.05 42.36 -17.98
CA ILE A 108 -9.50 42.10 -18.05
C ILE A 108 -10.15 43.10 -19.00
N ASN A 109 -10.88 42.60 -20.01
CA ASN A 109 -11.67 43.45 -20.89
C ASN A 109 -12.87 44.08 -20.16
N PRO A 110 -13.43 45.19 -20.67
CA PRO A 110 -14.57 45.86 -20.03
C PRO A 110 -15.79 44.95 -19.90
N GLN A 111 -16.45 44.99 -18.75
CA GLN A 111 -17.62 44.16 -18.39
C GLN A 111 -17.38 42.63 -18.45
N GLN A 112 -16.13 42.19 -18.56
CA GLN A 112 -15.78 40.78 -18.58
C GLN A 112 -15.53 40.27 -17.15
N ARG A 113 -15.93 39.01 -16.93
CA ARG A 113 -15.63 38.23 -15.73
C ARG A 113 -14.46 37.31 -16.01
N GLN A 114 -13.56 37.20 -15.06
CA GLN A 114 -12.42 36.30 -15.14
C GLN A 114 -12.26 35.54 -13.82
N ASP A 115 -12.14 34.23 -13.95
CA ASP A 115 -11.97 33.29 -12.85
C ASP A 115 -10.51 32.80 -12.87
N ILE A 116 -9.83 32.90 -11.75
CA ILE A 116 -8.42 32.51 -11.57
C ILE A 116 -8.37 31.51 -10.42
N GLU A 117 -7.76 30.36 -10.65
CA GLU A 117 -7.56 29.34 -9.63
C GLU A 117 -6.18 29.52 -9.01
N ILE A 118 -6.10 29.50 -7.68
CA ILE A 118 -4.84 29.57 -6.94
C ILE A 118 -4.69 28.24 -6.23
N GLU A 119 -3.74 27.43 -6.69
CA GLU A 119 -3.41 26.13 -6.12
C GLU A 119 -2.32 26.28 -5.06
N PHE A 120 -2.57 25.70 -3.91
CA PHE A 120 -1.62 25.56 -2.81
C PHE A 120 -1.17 24.11 -2.72
N ASN A 121 0.11 23.88 -2.99
CA ASN A 121 0.72 22.56 -2.95
C ASN A 121 1.81 22.53 -1.87
N PHE A 122 1.45 22.03 -0.70
CA PHE A 122 2.39 21.84 0.40
C PHE A 122 3.04 20.46 0.29
N PRO A 123 4.36 20.35 0.54
CA PRO A 123 5.06 19.08 0.42
C PRO A 123 4.52 18.07 1.45
N PRO A 124 4.41 16.77 1.11
CA PRO A 124 3.81 15.77 1.99
C PRO A 124 4.54 15.64 3.34
N ASN A 125 5.85 15.92 3.35
CA ASN A 125 6.69 15.89 4.54
C ASN A 125 6.66 17.21 5.35
N PHE A 126 5.71 18.12 5.11
CA PHE A 126 5.64 19.44 5.76
C PHE A 126 5.76 19.37 7.29
N PHE A 127 5.11 18.39 7.93
CA PHE A 127 5.16 18.20 9.38
C PHE A 127 6.38 17.43 9.89
N GLU A 128 7.10 16.73 9.00
CA GLU A 128 8.20 15.81 9.34
C GLU A 128 9.58 16.37 8.98
N ASN A 129 9.63 17.36 8.08
CA ASN A 129 10.87 17.91 7.56
C ASN A 129 11.68 18.54 8.70
N GLN A 130 12.98 18.25 8.76
CA GLN A 130 13.91 18.81 9.75
C GLN A 130 13.94 20.34 9.72
N GLN A 131 13.60 20.95 8.57
CA GLN A 131 13.47 22.41 8.43
C GLN A 131 12.29 23.01 9.22
N ALA A 132 11.29 22.19 9.59
CA ALA A 132 10.18 22.59 10.45
C ALA A 132 10.61 22.82 11.91
N ILE A 133 11.76 22.25 12.31
CA ILE A 133 12.38 22.39 13.63
C ILE A 133 13.81 22.89 13.43
N ASN A 134 13.95 24.04 12.74
CA ASN A 134 15.23 24.72 12.68
C ASN A 134 15.55 25.35 14.05
N SER A 135 16.84 25.40 14.40
CA SER A 135 17.36 26.00 15.65
C SER A 135 16.97 27.48 15.86
N GLU A 136 16.44 28.15 14.83
CA GLU A 136 16.02 29.55 14.87
C GLU A 136 14.52 29.73 15.18
N ASN A 137 13.67 28.71 14.95
CA ASN A 137 12.24 28.78 15.17
C ASN A 137 11.78 27.60 16.04
N ASP A 138 11.50 27.87 17.32
CA ASP A 138 11.00 26.87 18.28
C ASP A 138 9.57 26.37 17.98
N LYS A 139 8.88 26.93 16.98
CA LYS A 139 7.48 26.64 16.65
C LYS A 139 7.27 26.55 15.14
N LEU A 140 6.62 25.46 14.72
CA LEU A 140 6.10 25.31 13.37
C LEU A 140 4.82 26.13 13.23
N GLU A 141 4.81 27.06 12.28
CA GLU A 141 3.64 27.86 11.94
C GLU A 141 2.70 27.05 11.03
N ILE A 142 1.43 27.01 11.42
CA ILE A 142 0.39 26.19 10.76
C ILE A 142 -0.88 27.00 10.48
N ASN A 143 -0.87 28.28 10.85
CA ASN A 143 -1.93 29.24 10.62
C ASN A 143 -1.30 30.48 10.00
N TYR A 144 -1.73 30.78 8.78
CA TYR A 144 -1.21 31.89 7.99
C TYR A 144 -2.36 32.85 7.69
N SER A 145 -2.11 34.14 7.83
CA SER A 145 -3.00 35.17 7.30
C SER A 145 -2.49 35.54 5.91
N ALA A 146 -3.34 35.40 4.90
CA ALA A 146 -3.00 35.70 3.53
C ALA A 146 -3.84 36.88 3.02
N GLN A 147 -3.24 37.74 2.22
CA GLN A 147 -3.94 38.84 1.57
C GLN A 147 -3.60 38.89 0.09
N ILE A 148 -4.63 39.07 -0.74
CA ILE A 148 -4.52 39.27 -2.17
C ILE A 148 -4.72 40.74 -2.45
N LEU A 149 -3.68 41.40 -2.96
CA LEU A 149 -3.66 42.80 -3.32
C LEU A 149 -3.75 42.93 -4.84
N ALA A 150 -4.72 43.70 -5.34
CA ALA A 150 -4.89 43.96 -6.77
C ALA A 150 -4.53 45.42 -7.09
N TYR A 151 -3.42 45.62 -7.81
CA TYR A 151 -2.93 46.92 -8.25
C TYR A 151 -3.30 47.19 -9.71
N LYS A 152 -3.58 48.46 -10.06
CA LYS A 152 -3.75 48.88 -11.47
C LYS A 152 -2.39 49.00 -12.14
N ASN A 153 -2.21 48.39 -13.31
CA ASN A 153 -1.00 48.40 -14.17
C ASN A 153 0.29 47.88 -13.52
N ASN A 154 0.75 48.50 -12.43
CA ASN A 154 2.01 48.24 -11.76
C ASN A 154 1.82 48.10 -10.24
N PRO A 155 2.71 47.37 -9.54
CA PRO A 155 2.66 47.22 -8.08
C PRO A 155 2.82 48.55 -7.31
N ASN A 156 3.39 49.59 -7.94
CA ASN A 156 3.55 50.92 -7.35
C ASN A 156 2.39 51.90 -7.66
N GLU A 157 1.39 51.47 -8.43
CA GLU A 157 0.22 52.27 -8.77
C GLU A 157 -0.93 52.06 -7.75
N LYS A 158 -2.10 52.65 -8.03
CA LYS A 158 -3.25 52.68 -7.12
C LYS A 158 -3.79 51.26 -6.85
N LEU A 159 -3.86 50.86 -5.58
CA LEU A 159 -4.58 49.66 -5.13
C LEU A 159 -6.06 49.80 -5.46
N ILE A 160 -6.62 48.84 -6.20
CA ILE A 160 -8.03 48.84 -6.63
C ILE A 160 -8.88 48.00 -5.68
N GLY A 161 -8.34 46.90 -5.17
CA GLY A 161 -9.05 46.00 -4.27
C GLY A 161 -8.08 45.13 -3.48
N TYR A 162 -8.56 44.64 -2.34
CA TYR A 162 -7.85 43.64 -1.57
C TYR A 162 -8.85 42.66 -0.95
N GLN A 163 -8.40 41.43 -0.71
CA GLN A 163 -9.16 40.47 0.07
C GLN A 163 -8.24 39.64 0.95
N VAL A 164 -8.69 39.37 2.17
CA VAL A 164 -7.96 38.62 3.18
C VAL A 164 -8.60 37.24 3.35
N PHE A 165 -7.78 36.22 3.50
CA PHE A 165 -8.20 34.87 3.84
C PHE A 165 -7.22 34.22 4.83
N ASP A 166 -7.73 33.33 5.67
CA ASP A 166 -6.91 32.54 6.58
C ASP A 166 -6.56 31.21 5.90
N LEU A 167 -5.28 30.87 5.89
CA LEU A 167 -4.76 29.61 5.38
C LEU A 167 -4.32 28.74 6.55
N LYS A 168 -5.03 27.62 6.77
CA LYS A 168 -4.80 26.68 7.88
C LYS A 168 -4.26 25.37 7.33
N ILE A 169 -3.01 25.06 7.63
CA ILE A 169 -2.41 23.78 7.23
C ILE A 169 -2.78 22.72 8.26
N ARG A 170 -3.45 21.65 7.84
CA ARG A 170 -3.94 20.58 8.72
C ARG A 170 -3.65 19.20 8.15
N PRO A 171 -3.14 18.26 8.97
CA PRO A 171 -2.95 16.90 8.50
C PRO A 171 -4.31 16.25 8.21
N ARG A 172 -4.33 15.37 7.21
CA ARG A 172 -5.46 14.47 6.98
C ARG A 172 -5.50 13.42 8.08
N ILE A 173 -6.68 13.18 8.64
CA ILE A 173 -6.92 12.23 9.74
C ILE A 173 -8.12 11.38 9.38
N GLU A 174 -7.92 10.07 9.32
CA GLU A 174 -9.00 9.12 9.05
C GLU A 174 -9.76 8.80 10.34
N TYR A 175 -9.06 8.82 11.47
CA TYR A 175 -9.62 8.39 12.76
C TYR A 175 -10.71 9.34 13.32
N LEU A 176 -10.88 10.53 12.73
CA LEU A 176 -11.96 11.46 13.09
C LEU A 176 -13.35 10.87 12.83
N GLU A 177 -13.48 9.96 11.86
CA GLU A 177 -14.75 9.31 11.54
C GLU A 177 -15.24 8.40 12.69
N PHE A 178 -14.32 7.88 13.51
CA PHE A 178 -14.67 7.06 14.67
C PHE A 178 -15.16 7.88 15.86
N LEU A 179 -15.03 9.21 15.82
CA LEU A 179 -15.47 10.08 16.91
C LEU A 179 -16.90 10.59 16.73
N PRO A 180 -17.63 10.85 17.84
CA PRO A 180 -18.90 11.57 17.80
C PRO A 180 -18.76 12.95 17.17
N VAL A 181 -19.80 13.41 16.47
CA VAL A 181 -19.82 14.67 15.70
C VAL A 181 -19.35 15.88 16.51
N ILE A 182 -19.74 15.97 17.79
CA ILE A 182 -19.39 17.08 18.70
C ILE A 182 -17.86 17.25 18.84
N TYR A 183 -17.10 16.17 18.71
CA TYR A 183 -15.66 16.19 18.83
C TYR A 183 -14.95 16.47 17.49
N ARG A 184 -15.62 16.29 16.34
CA ARG A 184 -15.03 16.51 15.02
C ARG A 184 -14.82 17.99 14.69
N GLU A 185 -15.59 18.88 15.32
CA GLU A 185 -15.51 20.33 15.10
C GLU A 185 -14.29 20.98 15.79
N ALA A 186 -13.61 20.25 16.68
CA ALA A 186 -12.48 20.78 17.46
C ALA A 186 -11.14 20.62 16.71
N ASP A 187 -10.66 21.72 16.13
CA ASP A 187 -9.37 21.80 15.40
C ASP A 187 -8.18 21.17 16.14
N PHE A 188 -8.07 21.47 17.45
CA PHE A 188 -7.00 20.95 18.29
C PHE A 188 -7.07 19.42 18.43
N LEU A 189 -8.28 18.89 18.60
CA LEU A 189 -8.46 17.46 18.81
C LEU A 189 -8.06 16.66 17.57
N SER A 190 -8.44 17.14 16.39
CA SER A 190 -7.99 16.58 15.11
C SER A 190 -6.46 16.49 15.07
N ARG A 191 -5.77 17.61 15.29
CA ARG A 191 -4.29 17.64 15.28
C ARG A 191 -3.67 16.75 16.36
N PHE A 192 -4.24 16.69 17.55
CA PHE A 192 -3.78 15.82 18.63
C PHE A 192 -3.95 14.33 18.29
N LEU A 193 -5.09 13.96 17.69
CA LEU A 193 -5.35 12.59 17.27
C LEU A 193 -4.44 12.14 16.14
N LYS A 194 -4.01 13.06 15.25
CA LYS A 194 -3.04 12.71 14.21
C LYS A 194 -1.77 12.08 14.79
N ILE A 195 -1.28 12.59 15.91
CA ILE A 195 -0.10 12.06 16.60
C ILE A 195 -0.34 10.60 17.02
N LEU A 196 -1.53 10.31 17.54
CA LEU A 196 -1.92 8.97 17.97
C LEU A 196 -2.12 8.03 16.78
N GLU A 197 -2.76 8.52 15.70
CA GLU A 197 -2.92 7.80 14.44
C GLU A 197 -1.55 7.39 13.90
N GLU A 198 -0.62 8.33 13.70
CA GLU A 198 0.74 8.04 13.21
C GLU A 198 1.52 7.09 14.12
N THR A 199 1.33 7.18 15.45
CA THR A 199 2.01 6.30 16.40
C THR A 199 1.43 4.88 16.36
N TYR A 200 0.12 4.74 16.14
CA TYR A 200 -0.58 3.46 16.21
C TYR A 200 -0.67 2.75 14.86
N ASP A 201 -0.61 3.49 13.76
CA ASP A 201 -0.74 2.97 12.40
C ASP A 201 0.21 1.79 12.10
N PRO A 202 1.50 1.83 12.50
CA PRO A 202 2.38 0.66 12.30
C PRO A 202 1.89 -0.61 13.01
N ALA A 203 1.24 -0.49 14.17
CA ALA A 203 0.70 -1.63 14.90
C ALA A 203 -0.57 -2.19 14.22
N VAL A 204 -1.41 -1.30 13.67
CA VAL A 204 -2.58 -1.70 12.86
C VAL A 204 -2.12 -2.41 11.59
N GLN A 205 -1.18 -1.81 10.85
CA GLN A 205 -0.61 -2.42 9.65
C GLN A 205 0.03 -3.79 9.94
N THR A 206 0.71 -3.93 11.09
CA THR A 206 1.27 -5.23 11.51
C THR A 206 0.18 -6.26 11.77
N THR A 207 -0.94 -5.85 12.37
CA THR A 207 -2.08 -6.71 12.67
C THR A 207 -2.82 -7.12 11.39
N ASP A 208 -3.03 -6.19 10.47
CA ASP A 208 -3.65 -6.45 9.17
C ASP A 208 -2.83 -7.42 8.32
N ASN A 209 -1.50 -7.36 8.47
CA ASN A 209 -0.56 -8.26 7.80
C ASN A 209 -0.17 -9.48 8.64
N LEU A 210 -0.81 -9.73 9.79
CA LEU A 210 -0.46 -10.82 10.70
C LEU A 210 -0.50 -12.19 10.02
N TRP A 211 -1.46 -12.39 9.11
CA TRP A 211 -1.60 -13.63 8.35
C TRP A 211 -0.33 -13.99 7.56
N ALA A 212 0.42 -12.99 7.06
CA ALA A 212 1.63 -13.19 6.28
C ALA A 212 2.80 -13.68 7.16
N TYR A 213 2.78 -13.38 8.46
CA TYR A 213 3.74 -13.91 9.44
C TYR A 213 3.41 -15.34 9.88
N LEU A 214 2.16 -15.80 9.68
CA LEU A 214 1.72 -17.14 10.06
C LEU A 214 1.85 -18.17 8.91
N ASP A 215 1.92 -17.73 7.65
CA ASP A 215 2.20 -18.62 6.52
C ASP A 215 3.72 -18.88 6.38
N PRO A 216 4.17 -20.15 6.48
CA PRO A 216 5.58 -20.50 6.30
C PRO A 216 6.17 -20.05 4.96
N LEU A 217 5.37 -19.83 3.92
CA LEU A 217 5.90 -19.35 2.63
C LEU A 217 6.24 -17.85 2.63
N THR A 218 5.54 -17.03 3.41
CA THR A 218 5.68 -15.56 3.39
C THR A 218 6.37 -15.00 4.62
N THR A 219 6.38 -15.74 5.73
CA THR A 219 6.99 -15.30 7.00
C THR A 219 8.46 -14.89 6.84
N PRO A 220 9.00 -13.95 7.64
CA PRO A 220 10.45 -13.76 7.74
C PRO A 220 11.17 -15.04 8.20
N GLU A 221 12.41 -15.25 7.75
CA GLU A 221 13.23 -16.42 8.10
C GLU A 221 13.43 -16.57 9.62
N ALA A 222 13.60 -15.45 10.32
CA ALA A 222 13.78 -15.45 11.78
C ALA A 222 12.59 -16.03 12.57
N LEU A 223 11.37 -15.99 12.00
CA LEU A 223 10.15 -16.53 12.63
C LEU A 223 9.88 -17.99 12.22
N LEU A 224 10.60 -18.52 11.24
CA LEU A 224 10.40 -19.89 10.76
C LEU A 224 10.64 -20.97 11.84
N PRO A 225 11.65 -20.86 12.72
CA PRO A 225 11.83 -21.81 13.84
C PRO A 225 10.65 -21.85 14.81
N PHE A 226 10.01 -20.70 15.04
CA PHE A 226 8.81 -20.64 15.85
C PHE A 226 7.65 -21.41 15.21
N LEU A 227 7.41 -21.21 13.91
CA LEU A 227 6.38 -21.96 13.17
C LEU A 227 6.69 -23.46 13.12
N ALA A 228 7.96 -23.84 12.90
CA ALA A 228 8.40 -25.23 12.89
C ALA A 228 8.12 -25.89 14.25
N GLN A 229 8.48 -25.24 15.35
CA GLN A 229 8.19 -25.71 16.71
C GLN A 229 6.68 -25.84 16.96
N TRP A 230 5.87 -24.94 16.40
CA TRP A 230 4.42 -24.96 16.58
C TRP A 230 3.76 -26.19 15.94
N VAL A 231 4.26 -26.62 14.78
CA VAL A 231 3.81 -27.86 14.13
C VAL A 231 4.60 -29.11 14.58
N GLY A 232 5.60 -28.96 15.45
CA GLY A 232 6.47 -30.07 15.88
C GLY A 232 7.47 -30.54 14.82
N TRP A 233 7.77 -29.71 13.82
CA TRP A 233 8.73 -30.00 12.76
C TRP A 233 10.17 -29.70 13.21
N LYS A 234 11.07 -30.65 13.01
CA LYS A 234 12.50 -30.46 13.28
C LYS A 234 13.15 -29.78 12.08
N MET A 235 13.67 -28.57 12.28
CA MET A 235 14.43 -27.89 11.24
C MET A 235 15.81 -28.48 11.07
N ASP A 236 16.24 -28.63 9.82
CA ASP A 236 17.58 -29.07 9.46
C ASP A 236 18.26 -28.04 8.57
N SER A 237 19.36 -27.46 9.06
CA SER A 237 20.16 -26.45 8.37
C SER A 237 20.78 -26.93 7.05
N HIS A 238 20.84 -28.24 6.80
CA HIS A 238 21.30 -28.77 5.51
C HIS A 238 20.32 -28.47 4.37
N TRP A 239 19.05 -28.19 4.68
CA TRP A 239 18.04 -27.94 3.66
C TRP A 239 17.94 -26.45 3.29
N PRO A 240 17.81 -26.13 2.00
CA PRO A 240 17.45 -24.80 1.55
C PRO A 240 16.18 -24.30 2.24
N ILE A 241 16.17 -23.01 2.59
CA ILE A 241 15.05 -22.38 3.29
C ILE A 241 13.70 -22.60 2.60
N GLN A 242 13.69 -22.61 1.25
CA GLN A 242 12.46 -22.82 0.47
C GLN A 242 11.86 -24.22 0.67
N ILE A 243 12.71 -25.23 0.82
CA ILE A 243 12.27 -26.61 1.09
C ILE A 243 11.74 -26.70 2.52
N GLN A 244 12.44 -26.12 3.49
CA GLN A 244 11.97 -26.10 4.88
C GLN A 244 10.58 -25.44 5.00
N ARG A 245 10.36 -24.30 4.32
CA ARG A 245 9.06 -23.61 4.30
C ARG A 245 7.94 -24.50 3.75
N ARG A 246 8.20 -25.19 2.63
CA ARG A 246 7.24 -26.13 2.02
C ARG A 246 6.93 -27.30 2.94
N LEU A 247 7.94 -27.83 3.64
CA LEU A 247 7.77 -28.94 4.58
C LEU A 247 6.97 -28.51 5.81
N ILE A 248 7.30 -27.36 6.42
CA ILE A 248 6.55 -26.81 7.57
C ILE A 248 5.08 -26.55 7.19
N ARG A 249 4.83 -25.96 6.02
CA ARG A 249 3.47 -25.72 5.51
C ARG A 249 2.65 -27.01 5.36
N ASN A 250 3.32 -28.11 5.02
CA ASN A 250 2.68 -29.40 4.78
C ASN A 250 2.88 -30.42 5.92
N ALA A 251 3.47 -30.02 7.04
CA ALA A 251 3.87 -30.92 8.13
C ALA A 251 2.69 -31.74 8.64
N VAL A 252 1.54 -31.10 8.90
CA VAL A 252 0.32 -31.77 9.36
C VAL A 252 -0.16 -32.83 8.37
N THR A 253 -0.13 -32.53 7.07
CA THR A 253 -0.50 -33.48 6.00
C THR A 253 0.48 -34.65 5.95
N LEU A 254 1.78 -34.38 6.09
CA LEU A 254 2.82 -35.41 6.13
C LEU A 254 2.66 -36.33 7.34
N TYR A 255 2.35 -35.80 8.53
CA TYR A 255 2.08 -36.63 9.71
C TYR A 255 0.84 -37.50 9.54
N ARG A 256 -0.22 -36.97 8.93
CA ARG A 256 -1.45 -37.73 8.67
C ARG A 256 -1.26 -38.92 7.71
N TRP A 257 -0.30 -38.82 6.80
CA TRP A 257 -0.02 -39.87 5.80
C TRP A 257 1.27 -40.63 6.08
N HIS A 258 1.83 -40.49 7.29
CA HIS A 258 3.06 -41.16 7.70
C HIS A 258 2.97 -42.68 7.49
N GLY A 259 4.02 -43.27 6.92
CA GLY A 259 4.08 -44.71 6.62
C GLY A 259 3.17 -45.17 5.47
N THR A 260 2.52 -44.26 4.73
CA THR A 260 1.72 -44.61 3.54
C THR A 260 2.47 -44.31 2.26
N ARG A 261 2.16 -45.06 1.19
CA ARG A 261 2.66 -44.81 -0.17
C ARG A 261 2.41 -43.37 -0.64
N LYS A 262 1.22 -42.84 -0.33
CA LYS A 262 0.82 -41.46 -0.68
C LYS A 262 1.66 -40.42 0.06
N GLY A 263 1.85 -40.62 1.37
CA GLY A 263 2.66 -39.74 2.21
C GLY A 263 4.12 -39.70 1.75
N LEU A 264 4.71 -40.87 1.47
CA LEU A 264 6.11 -40.96 1.03
C LEU A 264 6.30 -40.29 -0.33
N ARG A 265 5.39 -40.52 -1.29
CA ARG A 265 5.41 -39.81 -2.59
C ARG A 265 5.32 -38.30 -2.42
N PHE A 266 4.41 -37.84 -1.55
CA PHE A 266 4.22 -36.42 -1.29
C PHE A 266 5.44 -35.78 -0.61
N TYR A 267 6.07 -36.47 0.34
CA TYR A 267 7.32 -36.00 0.96
C TYR A 267 8.41 -35.86 -0.10
N LEU A 268 8.65 -36.92 -0.90
CA LEU A 268 9.66 -36.90 -1.95
C LEU A 268 9.41 -35.78 -2.97
N HIS A 269 8.15 -35.50 -3.32
CA HIS A 269 7.77 -34.36 -4.15
C HIS A 269 8.17 -33.01 -3.52
N LEU A 270 7.89 -32.79 -2.24
CA LEU A 270 8.21 -31.53 -1.56
C LEU A 270 9.72 -31.28 -1.48
N LEU A 271 10.52 -32.34 -1.30
CA LEU A 271 11.98 -32.27 -1.24
C LEU A 271 12.60 -32.08 -2.64
N THR A 272 12.25 -32.95 -3.58
CA THR A 272 12.92 -33.05 -4.88
C THR A 272 12.35 -32.09 -5.92
N GLY A 273 11.12 -31.61 -5.71
CA GLY A 273 10.38 -30.80 -6.68
C GLY A 273 9.85 -31.60 -7.89
N LEU A 274 10.09 -32.92 -7.95
CA LEU A 274 9.60 -33.78 -9.03
C LEU A 274 8.06 -33.86 -8.99
N PRO A 275 7.36 -33.79 -10.13
CA PRO A 275 5.90 -33.82 -10.14
C PRO A 275 5.36 -35.17 -9.65
N LEU A 276 4.13 -35.17 -9.12
CA LEU A 276 3.48 -36.39 -8.62
C LEU A 276 2.85 -37.24 -9.73
N ASP A 277 2.45 -36.62 -10.85
CA ASP A 277 1.82 -37.26 -12.00
C ASP A 277 0.67 -38.22 -11.64
N GLU A 278 -0.30 -37.76 -10.84
CA GLU A 278 -1.39 -38.65 -10.39
C GLU A 278 -2.25 -39.19 -11.54
N ASP A 279 -2.28 -38.52 -12.69
CA ASP A 279 -3.03 -38.92 -13.88
C ASP A 279 -2.32 -39.99 -14.72
N LEU A 280 -1.02 -40.23 -14.50
CA LEU A 280 -0.23 -41.20 -15.25
C LEU A 280 -0.22 -42.59 -14.58
N PRO A 281 -0.01 -43.68 -15.34
CA PRO A 281 0.28 -44.99 -14.77
C PRO A 281 1.55 -44.96 -13.92
N GLU A 282 1.60 -45.77 -12.84
CA GLU A 282 2.72 -45.80 -11.89
C GLU A 282 4.10 -45.98 -12.54
N ALA A 283 4.21 -46.70 -13.67
CA ALA A 283 5.46 -46.91 -14.39
C ALA A 283 6.02 -45.64 -15.07
N GLU A 284 5.13 -44.69 -15.38
CA GLU A 284 5.47 -43.47 -16.12
C GLU A 284 5.79 -42.30 -15.19
N LYS A 285 5.24 -42.29 -13.97
CA LYS A 285 5.43 -41.23 -12.98
C LYS A 285 6.91 -40.94 -12.69
N HIS A 286 7.19 -39.69 -12.32
CA HIS A 286 8.52 -39.31 -11.85
C HIS A 286 8.85 -39.93 -10.48
N ILE A 287 7.84 -40.06 -9.60
CA ILE A 287 7.97 -40.70 -8.30
C ILE A 287 7.06 -41.92 -8.26
N SER A 288 7.66 -43.08 -8.54
CA SER A 288 6.96 -44.36 -8.63
C SER A 288 7.24 -45.23 -7.41
N LEU A 289 6.19 -45.76 -6.80
CA LEU A 289 6.29 -46.70 -5.69
C LEU A 289 5.41 -47.91 -5.98
N TRP A 290 6.02 -49.09 -6.03
CA TRP A 290 5.31 -50.35 -6.21
C TRP A 290 5.89 -51.44 -5.31
N GLU A 291 5.05 -52.43 -5.04
CA GLU A 291 5.37 -53.64 -4.30
C GLU A 291 5.19 -54.81 -5.25
N ASP A 292 6.16 -55.73 -5.28
CA ASP A 292 6.00 -56.96 -6.05
C ASP A 292 5.29 -57.99 -5.17
N PHE A 293 4.03 -58.26 -5.48
CA PHE A 293 3.22 -59.28 -4.81
C PHE A 293 3.20 -60.60 -5.58
N GLN A 294 4.07 -60.79 -6.58
CA GLN A 294 4.11 -62.05 -7.31
C GLN A 294 4.33 -63.21 -6.35
N LYS A 295 3.34 -64.11 -6.33
CA LYS A 295 3.49 -65.42 -5.72
C LYS A 295 4.56 -66.13 -6.54
N GLY A 296 5.70 -66.41 -5.91
CA GLY A 296 6.80 -67.11 -6.56
C GLY A 296 6.37 -68.48 -7.11
N PHE A 297 7.26 -69.11 -7.88
CA PHE A 297 6.96 -70.41 -8.47
C PHE A 297 6.86 -71.48 -7.38
N VAL A 298 5.65 -72.02 -7.17
CA VAL A 298 5.38 -73.07 -6.17
C VAL A 298 5.35 -74.42 -6.90
N LEU A 299 6.28 -75.33 -6.57
CA LEU A 299 6.34 -76.69 -7.12
C LEU A 299 5.69 -77.70 -6.15
N GLY A 300 4.54 -78.26 -6.57
CA GLY A 300 3.90 -79.41 -5.91
C GLY A 300 3.39 -79.14 -4.49
N GLU A 301 3.40 -80.19 -3.64
CA GLU A 301 3.09 -80.10 -2.21
C GLU A 301 4.39 -79.83 -1.44
N ALA A 302 4.78 -78.56 -1.34
CA ALA A 302 6.12 -78.18 -0.88
C ALA A 302 6.47 -78.67 0.55
N CYS A 303 7.66 -79.27 0.66
CA CYS A 303 8.49 -79.27 1.87
C CYS A 303 9.97 -79.14 1.48
N VAL A 304 10.32 -77.99 0.91
CA VAL A 304 11.51 -77.28 1.38
C VAL A 304 11.05 -76.49 2.60
N ASN A 305 11.22 -77.10 3.77
CA ASN A 305 10.63 -76.68 5.04
C ASN A 305 11.61 -75.80 5.83
N GLN A 306 11.98 -74.73 5.13
CA GLN A 306 12.78 -73.58 5.53
C GLN A 306 12.38 -72.33 4.71
N ASP A 307 11.27 -72.31 3.97
CA ASP A 307 10.78 -71.13 3.19
C ASP A 307 11.30 -70.95 1.76
N SER A 308 11.69 -72.00 1.03
CA SER A 308 12.18 -71.77 -0.35
C SER A 308 11.05 -71.51 -1.35
N MET A 309 10.83 -70.22 -1.62
CA MET A 309 10.19 -69.69 -2.82
C MET A 309 11.27 -69.25 -3.82
N LEU A 310 11.14 -69.67 -5.09
CA LEU A 310 12.02 -69.24 -6.17
C LEU A 310 11.24 -68.23 -7.04
N GLY A 311 11.69 -66.97 -7.02
CA GLY A 311 11.09 -65.90 -7.82
C GLY A 311 9.79 -65.29 -7.26
N GLY A 312 9.65 -65.15 -5.94
CA GLY A 312 8.55 -64.42 -5.31
C GLY A 312 8.97 -63.04 -4.81
N GLY A 313 8.02 -62.11 -4.74
CA GLY A 313 8.25 -60.79 -4.15
C GLY A 313 8.60 -60.86 -2.67
N ARG A 314 9.44 -59.93 -2.20
CA ARG A 314 9.84 -59.85 -0.78
C ARG A 314 8.67 -59.27 0.04
N ALA A 315 8.25 -59.97 1.08
CA ALA A 315 7.21 -59.46 1.98
C ALA A 315 7.65 -58.13 2.62
N TYR A 316 6.73 -57.16 2.72
CA TYR A 316 7.00 -55.83 3.29
C TYR A 316 8.18 -55.10 2.61
N HIS A 317 8.37 -55.33 1.31
CA HIS A 317 9.42 -54.69 0.52
C HIS A 317 8.81 -53.87 -0.61
N PHE A 318 9.20 -52.60 -0.70
CA PHE A 318 8.74 -51.71 -1.77
C PHE A 318 9.93 -51.12 -2.54
N ILE A 319 9.72 -50.86 -3.83
CA ILE A 319 10.72 -50.24 -4.69
C ILE A 319 10.32 -48.80 -4.91
N VAL A 320 11.23 -47.87 -4.62
CA VAL A 320 11.11 -46.44 -4.90
C VAL A 320 11.93 -46.15 -6.15
N ARG A 321 11.27 -45.67 -7.21
CA ARG A 321 11.96 -45.18 -8.39
C ARG A 321 11.75 -43.68 -8.52
N LEU A 322 12.85 -42.96 -8.68
CA LEU A 322 12.87 -41.54 -9.00
C LEU A 322 13.39 -41.37 -10.42
N LYS A 323 12.59 -40.77 -11.30
CA LYS A 323 13.04 -40.31 -12.62
C LYS A 323 13.41 -38.85 -12.53
N VAL A 324 14.62 -38.53 -12.99
CA VAL A 324 15.16 -37.17 -12.90
C VAL A 324 15.59 -36.75 -14.30
N GLU A 325 15.05 -35.63 -14.76
CA GLU A 325 15.48 -34.96 -16.00
C GLU A 325 16.78 -34.19 -15.75
N PHE A 326 17.75 -34.32 -16.67
CA PHE A 326 18.95 -33.47 -16.62
C PHE A 326 18.58 -31.99 -16.80
N PRO A 327 19.17 -31.05 -16.03
CA PRO A 327 20.38 -31.18 -15.22
C PRO A 327 20.14 -31.35 -13.70
N ASN A 328 18.93 -31.69 -13.26
CA ASN A 328 18.61 -31.72 -11.83
C ASN A 328 19.44 -32.80 -11.09
N GLN A 329 20.22 -32.38 -10.10
CA GLN A 329 20.94 -33.29 -9.20
C GLN A 329 20.15 -33.45 -7.91
N ILE A 330 19.71 -34.69 -7.66
CA ILE A 330 19.11 -35.08 -6.38
C ILE A 330 20.19 -35.73 -5.52
N ASP A 331 20.31 -35.28 -4.28
CA ASP A 331 21.16 -35.93 -3.29
C ASP A 331 20.51 -37.24 -2.83
N GLU A 332 21.10 -38.36 -3.25
CA GLU A 332 20.63 -39.70 -2.88
C GLU A 332 20.68 -39.94 -1.36
N SER A 333 21.66 -39.35 -0.68
CA SER A 333 21.86 -39.55 0.77
C SER A 333 20.68 -38.99 1.55
N LEU A 334 20.23 -37.78 1.19
CA LEU A 334 19.06 -37.13 1.79
C LEU A 334 17.77 -37.91 1.52
N VAL A 335 17.59 -38.40 0.29
CA VAL A 335 16.42 -39.22 -0.06
C VAL A 335 16.38 -40.50 0.77
N ARG A 336 17.53 -41.17 0.97
CA ARG A 336 17.62 -42.38 1.80
C ARG A 336 17.31 -42.11 3.26
N GLU A 337 17.83 -41.02 3.82
CA GLU A 337 17.54 -40.61 5.20
C GLU A 337 16.04 -40.40 5.42
N ILE A 338 15.38 -39.71 4.49
CA ILE A 338 13.93 -39.45 4.56
C ILE A 338 13.12 -40.74 4.41
N ILE A 339 13.48 -41.63 3.48
CA ILE A 339 12.78 -42.91 3.34
C ILE A 339 12.96 -43.74 4.62
N GLU A 340 14.14 -43.74 5.23
CA GLU A 340 14.38 -44.41 6.51
C GLU A 340 13.56 -43.82 7.67
N GLU A 341 13.42 -42.50 7.74
CA GLU A 341 12.59 -41.84 8.76
C GLU A 341 11.09 -42.14 8.56
N TYR A 342 10.63 -42.12 7.31
CA TYR A 342 9.20 -42.16 6.98
C TYR A 342 8.64 -43.58 6.81
N LYS A 343 9.49 -44.57 6.51
CA LYS A 343 9.05 -45.97 6.32
C LYS A 343 8.57 -46.56 7.65
N PRO A 344 7.57 -47.46 7.63
CA PRO A 344 7.28 -48.29 8.79
C PRO A 344 8.48 -49.18 9.16
N ALA A 345 8.73 -49.38 10.45
CA ALA A 345 9.91 -50.09 10.94
C ALA A 345 10.05 -51.54 10.42
N PHE A 346 8.95 -52.18 10.02
CA PHE A 346 8.94 -53.54 9.49
C PHE A 346 9.17 -53.62 7.97
N CYS A 347 9.15 -52.48 7.26
CA CYS A 347 9.33 -52.45 5.81
C CYS A 347 10.81 -52.30 5.42
N THR A 348 11.16 -52.92 4.30
CA THR A 348 12.44 -52.73 3.61
C THR A 348 12.20 -52.02 2.27
N TYR A 349 13.22 -51.35 1.73
CA TYR A 349 13.09 -50.68 0.45
C TYR A 349 14.31 -50.86 -0.45
N GLU A 350 14.09 -50.66 -1.74
CA GLU A 350 15.14 -50.47 -2.74
C GLU A 350 14.91 -49.11 -3.41
N LEU A 351 15.96 -48.30 -3.55
CA LEU A 351 15.90 -46.98 -4.17
C LEU A 351 16.66 -47.00 -5.50
N ASN A 352 15.95 -46.70 -6.58
CA ASN A 352 16.46 -46.67 -7.95
C ASN A 352 16.28 -45.28 -8.56
N ILE A 353 17.38 -44.54 -8.75
CA ILE A 353 17.36 -43.22 -9.39
C ILE A 353 17.74 -43.39 -10.86
N VAL A 354 16.77 -43.18 -11.76
CA VAL A 354 16.96 -43.27 -13.20
C VAL A 354 17.08 -41.86 -13.77
N ARG A 355 18.18 -41.59 -14.48
CA ARG A 355 18.41 -40.32 -15.15
C ARG A 355 18.00 -40.44 -16.62
N GLU A 356 17.04 -39.64 -17.05
CA GLU A 356 16.62 -39.57 -18.45
C GLU A 356 17.38 -38.43 -19.14
N PHE A 357 18.07 -38.78 -20.24
CA PHE A 357 18.94 -37.89 -21.03
C PHE A 357 18.18 -37.11 -22.09
#